data_AF-A0A536KFV7-F1
#
_entry.id   AF-A0A536KFV7-F1
#
_cell.length_a   1.000
_cell.length_b   1.000
_cell.length_c   1.000
_cell.angle_alpha   90.00
_cell.angle_beta   90.00
_cell.angle_gamma   90.00
#
_symmetry.space_group_name_H-M   'P 1'
#
loop_
_entity.id
_entity.type
_entity.pdbx_description
1 polymer ?
#
loop_
_entity_poly.entity_id
_entity_poly.type
_entity_poly.pdbx_seq_one_letter_code
_entity_poly.pdbx_strand_id
1 'polypeptide(L)' 'NPIATVEVGPDKVKVRARTARPDERERLTPLVPYVVSQQKLTSREIPIVVLERS' A
#
# COMPACT_ATOMS: atom_id res chain seq x y z
N ASN A 1 12.95 6.72 -3.59
CA ASN A 1 11.97 7.20 -2.58
C ASN A 1 10.99 8.14 -3.23
N PRO A 2 9.93 7.62 -3.87
CA PRO A 2 8.94 8.49 -4.52
C PRO A 2 8.16 9.27 -3.47
N ILE A 3 8.17 10.60 -3.59
CA ILE A 3 7.24 11.49 -2.91
C ILE A 3 5.96 11.53 -3.75
N ALA A 4 4.82 11.35 -3.09
CA ALA A 4 3.51 11.44 -3.71
C ALA A 4 2.63 12.45 -2.97
N THR A 5 1.54 12.87 -3.60
CA THR A 5 0.48 13.65 -2.96
C THR A 5 -0.77 12.79 -2.95
N VAL A 6 -1.41 12.66 -1.80
CA VAL A 6 -2.69 11.96 -1.64
C VAL A 6 -3.75 12.98 -1.28
N GLU A 7 -4.91 12.88 -1.91
CA GLU A 7 -6.09 13.65 -1.56
C GLU A 7 -7.05 12.76 -0.77
N VAL A 8 -7.32 13.11 0.50
CA VAL A 8 -8.21 12.36 1.39
C VAL A 8 -9.31 13.32 1.83
N GLY A 9 -10.47 13.24 1.17
CA GLY A 9 -11.52 14.24 1.35
C GLY A 9 -11.01 15.64 0.95
N PRO A 10 -11.10 16.66 1.83
CA PRO A 10 -10.59 18.00 1.52
C PRO A 10 -9.06 18.13 1.68
N ASP A 11 -8.39 17.15 2.30
CA ASP A 11 -6.98 17.28 2.68
C ASP A 11 -6.05 16.83 1.54
N LYS A 12 -5.01 17.63 1.28
CA LYS A 12 -3.88 17.24 0.41
C LYS A 12 -2.64 16.97 1.25
N VAL A 13 -2.18 15.73 1.24
CA VAL A 13 -1.08 15.27 2.10
C VAL A 13 0.09 14.82 1.25
N LYS A 14 1.27 15.41 1.46
CA LYS A 14 2.52 14.87 0.92
C LYS A 14 2.93 13.64 1.71
N VAL A 15 3.22 12.56 0.99
CA VAL A 15 3.60 11.28 1.57
C VAL A 15 4.84 10.73 0.91
N ARG A 16 5.59 9.93 1.67
CA ARG A 16 6.61 9.05 1.13
C ARG A 16 5.97 7.70 0.84
N ALA A 17 6.05 7.27 -0.42
CA ALA A 17 5.53 5.99 -0.84
C ALA A 17 6.65 4.95 -0.89
N ARG A 18 6.35 3.75 -0.42
CA ARG A 18 7.25 2.59 -0.51
C ARG A 18 6.45 1.31 -0.55
N THR A 19 7.01 0.27 -1.17
CA THR A 19 6.44 -1.08 -1.03
C THR A 19 6.64 -1.56 0.41
N ALA A 20 5.62 -2.22 0.96
CA ALA A 20 5.70 -2.88 2.26
C ALA A 20 6.84 -3.91 2.26
N ARG A 21 7.58 -3.98 3.38
CA ARG A 21 8.54 -5.06 3.61
C ARG A 21 7.82 -6.38 3.85
N PRO A 22 8.48 -7.55 3.74
CA PRO A 22 7.83 -8.84 3.93
C PRO A 22 7.09 -8.99 5.28
N ASP A 23 7.70 -8.50 6.37
CA ASP A 23 7.12 -8.52 7.72
C ASP A 23 5.91 -7.58 7.86
N GLU A 24 5.95 -6.42 7.21
CA GLU A 24 4.84 -5.47 7.19
C GLU A 24 3.68 -5.99 6.33
N ARG A 25 4.00 -6.62 5.20
CA ARG A 25 3.00 -7.15 4.26
C ARG A 25 2.09 -8.16 4.94
N GLU A 26 2.66 -9.07 5.72
CA GLU A 26 1.88 -10.07 6.47
C GLU A 26 0.85 -9.40 7.38
N ARG A 27 1.26 -8.35 8.10
CA ARG A 27 0.40 -7.59 9.02
C ARG A 27 -0.63 -6.71 8.30
N LEU A 28 -0.28 -6.17 7.13
CA LEU A 28 -1.13 -5.25 6.38
C LEU A 28 -2.15 -5.96 5.47
N THR A 29 -1.84 -7.18 5.02
CA THR A 29 -2.72 -8.01 4.17
C THR A 29 -4.18 -8.06 4.66
N PRO A 30 -4.49 -8.35 5.94
CA PRO A 30 -5.88 -8.40 6.41
C PRO A 30 -6.60 -7.04 6.39
N LEU A 31 -5.87 -5.92 6.31
CA LEU A 31 -6.43 -4.57 6.27
C LEU A 31 -6.73 -4.08 4.85
N VAL A 32 -6.21 -4.74 3.82
CA VAL A 32 -6.39 -4.36 2.42
C VAL A 32 -7.51 -5.19 1.80
N PRO A 33 -8.67 -4.58 1.48
CA PRO A 33 -9.79 -5.31 0.89
C PRO A 33 -9.37 -6.04 -0.39
N TYR A 34 -9.86 -7.27 -0.53
CA TYR A 34 -9.71 -8.10 -1.73
C TYR A 34 -8.28 -8.51 -2.12
N VAL A 35 -7.23 -8.13 -1.37
CA VAL A 35 -5.85 -8.44 -1.77
C VAL A 35 -5.61 -9.96 -1.88
N VAL A 36 -6.18 -10.75 -0.97
CA VAL A 36 -6.04 -12.21 -0.95
C VAL A 36 -6.76 -12.86 -2.14
N SER A 37 -7.98 -12.39 -2.48
CA SER A 37 -8.72 -12.95 -3.61
C SER A 37 -8.06 -12.58 -4.94
N GLN A 38 -7.56 -11.35 -5.07
CA GLN A 38 -6.83 -10.89 -6.26
C GLN A 38 -5.49 -11.62 -6.42
N GLN A 39 -4.76 -11.89 -5.33
CA GLN A 39 -3.49 -12.61 -5.40
C GLN A 39 -3.64 -14.02 -5.97
N LYS A 40 -4.79 -14.68 -5.79
CA LYS A 40 -5.06 -16.01 -6.38
C LYS A 40 -5.18 -15.99 -7.90
N LEU A 41 -5.39 -14.82 -8.51
CA LEU A 41 -5.57 -14.65 -9.95
C LEU A 41 -4.26 -14.34 -10.69
N THR A 42 -3.13 -14.26 -9.99
CA THR A 42 -1.84 -13.93 -10.59
C THR A 42 -0.68 -14.58 -9.85
N SER A 43 0.38 -14.93 -10.59
CA SER A 43 1.63 -15.45 -10.02
C SER A 43 2.56 -14.35 -9.49
N ARG A 44 2.39 -13.11 -9.96
CA ARG A 44 3.15 -11.95 -9.46
C ARG A 44 2.63 -11.56 -8.08
N GLU A 45 3.51 -11.32 -7.12
CA GLU A 45 3.10 -10.74 -5.83
C GLU A 45 2.52 -9.34 -6.04
N ILE A 46 1.26 -9.14 -5.66
CA ILE A 46 0.59 -7.84 -5.72
C ILE A 46 1.22 -6.96 -4.62
N PRO A 47 1.90 -5.86 -4.98
CA PRO A 47 2.56 -5.02 -3.98
C PRO A 47 1.54 -4.30 -3.11
N ILE A 48 1.80 -4.25 -1.80
CA ILE A 48 1.12 -3.31 -0.89
C ILE A 48 2.02 -2.08 -0.77
N VAL A 49 1.47 -0.90 -1.05
CA VAL A 49 2.21 0.36 -0.95
C VAL A 49 1.82 1.05 0.36
N VAL A 50 2.83 1.35 1.17
CA VAL A 50 2.70 2.11 2.41
C VAL A 50 2.94 3.59 2.10
N LEU A 51 2.04 4.44 2.59
CA LEU A 51 2.09 5.89 2.45
C LEU A 51 2.35 6.51 3.83
N GLU A 52 3.56 7.01 4.03
CA GLU A 52 3.98 7.62 5.30
C GLU A 52 3.94 9.14 5.17
N ARG A 53 3.34 9.84 6.14
CA ARG A 53 3.39 11.31 6.15
C ARG A 53 4.86 11.77 6.25
N SER A 54 5.21 12.73 5.40
CA SER A 54 6.56 13.33 5.35
C SER A 54 6.77 14.33 6.47
#